data_AF-A0A7J2SU57-F1
#
_entry.id   AF-A0A7J2SU57-F1
#
_cell.length_a   1.000
_cell.length_b   1.000
_cell.length_c   1.000
_cell.angle_alpha   90.00
_cell.angle_beta   90.00
_cell.angle_gamma   90.00
#
_symmetry.space_group_name_H-M   'P 1'
#
loop_
_entity.id
_entity.type
_entity.pdbx_description
1 polymer ?
#
loop_
_entity_poly.entity_id
_entity_poly.type
_entity_poly.pdbx_seq_one_letter_code
_entity_poly.pdbx_strand_id
1 'polypeptide(L)'
;MTKSKMSSRELERAEYFIKFIDELKIENRDNDLLILVEGKNDILALRLLGFEGPIKPIKGKRLPDLIDEILLEYSRVLILSDWDVEGERLYKKIKFLLESYGIKVEDRYRKEIKSFAKKDVKDVEGLYVYVSGLKSKTRANI
;
A
#
# COMPACT_ATOMS: atom_id res chain seq x y z
N MET A 1 15.12 -8.70 -27.18
CA MET A 1 15.59 -9.05 -25.81
C MET A 1 14.65 -10.10 -25.24
N THR A 2 15.13 -11.33 -25.11
CA THR A 2 14.37 -12.49 -24.65
C THR A 2 13.96 -12.28 -23.19
N LYS A 3 12.66 -12.26 -22.88
CA LYS A 3 12.21 -12.31 -21.48
C LYS A 3 12.65 -13.66 -20.92
N SER A 4 13.62 -13.68 -20.01
CA SER A 4 14.02 -14.92 -19.34
C SER A 4 12.84 -15.46 -18.52
N LYS A 5 12.60 -16.77 -18.62
CA LYS A 5 11.59 -17.47 -17.82
C LYS A 5 11.94 -17.31 -16.33
N MET A 6 10.94 -17.03 -15.48
CA MET A 6 11.17 -16.88 -14.03
C MET A 6 11.51 -18.24 -13.43
N SER A 7 12.39 -18.27 -12.43
CA SER A 7 12.62 -19.50 -11.65
C SER A 7 11.37 -19.86 -10.83
N SER A 8 11.23 -21.14 -10.45
CA SER A 8 10.09 -21.61 -9.65
C SER A 8 9.92 -20.82 -8.34
N ARG A 9 11.04 -20.48 -7.67
CA ARG A 9 11.01 -19.67 -6.43
C ARG A 9 10.55 -18.23 -6.67
N GLU A 10 10.95 -17.63 -7.79
CA GLU A 10 10.50 -16.28 -8.14
C GLU A 10 9.01 -16.26 -8.50
N LEU A 11 8.52 -17.30 -9.16
CA LEU A 11 7.10 -17.46 -9.50
C LEU A 11 6.24 -17.59 -8.24
N GLU A 12 6.60 -18.51 -7.34
CA GLU A 12 5.88 -18.72 -6.08
C GLU A 12 5.84 -17.43 -5.24
N ARG A 13 6.98 -16.72 -5.16
CA ARG A 13 7.04 -15.42 -4.46
C ARG A 13 6.14 -14.37 -5.12
N ALA A 14 6.09 -14.32 -6.44
CA ALA A 14 5.25 -13.38 -7.17
C ALA A 14 3.76 -13.67 -7.00
N GLU A 15 3.36 -14.94 -7.09
CA GLU A 15 1.99 -15.40 -6.88
C GLU A 15 1.49 -15.10 -5.47
N TYR A 16 2.32 -15.38 -4.46
CA TYR A 16 2.02 -15.00 -3.08
C TYR A 16 1.77 -13.50 -2.95
N PHE A 17 2.65 -12.66 -3.54
CA PHE A 17 2.48 -11.21 -3.42
C PHE A 17 1.25 -10.69 -4.14
N ILE A 18 0.93 -11.25 -5.31
CA ILE A 18 -0.29 -10.92 -6.04
C ILE A 18 -1.52 -11.25 -5.19
N LYS A 19 -1.55 -12.45 -4.58
CA LYS A 19 -2.64 -12.88 -3.70
C LYS A 19 -2.77 -11.94 -2.50
N PHE A 20 -1.66 -11.61 -1.85
CA PHE A 20 -1.62 -10.66 -0.75
C PHE A 20 -2.18 -9.27 -1.13
N ILE A 21 -1.84 -8.75 -2.31
CA ILE A 21 -2.40 -7.47 -2.80
C ILE A 21 -3.90 -7.58 -3.05
N ASP A 22 -4.38 -8.69 -3.60
CA ASP A 22 -5.80 -8.89 -3.86
C ASP A 22 -6.60 -9.06 -2.54
N GLU A 23 -6.04 -9.71 -1.51
CA GLU A 23 -6.59 -9.75 -0.14
C GLU A 23 -6.64 -8.34 0.48
N LEU A 24 -5.58 -7.54 0.32
CA LEU A 24 -5.53 -6.18 0.84
C LEU A 24 -6.59 -5.26 0.20
N LYS A 25 -6.96 -5.49 -1.07
CA LYS A 25 -8.07 -4.78 -1.71
C LYS A 25 -9.42 -5.11 -1.08
N ILE A 26 -9.64 -6.38 -0.72
CA ILE A 26 -10.86 -6.83 -0.04
C ILE A 26 -10.93 -6.18 1.35
N GLU A 27 -9.82 -6.13 2.08
CA GLU A 27 -9.76 -5.43 3.37
C GLU A 27 -10.08 -3.93 3.22
N ASN A 28 -9.50 -3.28 2.21
CA ASN A 28 -9.77 -1.88 1.90
C ASN A 28 -11.25 -1.64 1.56
N ARG A 29 -11.85 -2.45 0.69
CA ARG A 29 -13.21 -2.21 0.22
C ARG A 29 -14.28 -2.62 1.23
N ASP A 30 -14.11 -3.78 1.85
CA ASP A 30 -15.20 -4.49 2.53
C ASP A 30 -15.03 -4.52 4.07
N ASN A 31 -13.88 -4.08 4.62
CA ASN A 31 -13.56 -4.21 6.05
C ASN A 31 -13.05 -2.92 6.69
N ASP A 32 -13.56 -1.77 6.23
CA ASP A 32 -13.33 -0.43 6.78
C ASP A 32 -11.85 -0.02 6.91
N LEU A 33 -10.97 -0.58 6.07
CA LEU A 33 -9.55 -0.22 6.08
C LEU A 33 -9.31 1.02 5.22
N LEU A 34 -9.15 2.18 5.86
CA LEU A 34 -8.69 3.40 5.20
C LEU A 34 -7.22 3.27 4.81
N ILE A 35 -6.88 3.57 3.56
CA ILE A 35 -5.49 3.72 3.13
C ILE A 35 -5.12 5.21 3.10
N LEU A 36 -4.15 5.59 3.92
CA LEU A 36 -3.48 6.89 3.83
C LEU A 36 -2.27 6.78 2.93
N VAL A 37 -2.19 7.67 1.94
CA VAL A 37 -1.03 7.79 1.04
C VAL A 37 -0.40 9.16 1.14
N GLU A 38 0.82 9.34 0.65
CA GLU A 38 1.50 10.62 0.75
C GLU A 38 0.87 11.69 -0.14
N GLY A 39 0.58 11.37 -1.40
CA GLY A 39 0.05 12.32 -2.39
C GLY A 39 -1.07 11.76 -3.28
N LYS A 40 -1.58 12.63 -4.17
CA LYS A 40 -2.69 12.26 -5.09
C LYS A 40 -2.28 11.23 -6.15
N ASN A 41 -1.02 11.23 -6.58
CA ASN A 41 -0.53 10.27 -7.55
C ASN A 41 -0.52 8.83 -7.00
N ASP A 42 -0.19 8.66 -5.71
CA ASP A 42 -0.29 7.37 -5.04
C ASP A 42 -1.73 6.84 -5.06
N ILE A 43 -2.72 7.73 -4.88
CA ILE A 43 -4.13 7.35 -5.01
C ILE A 43 -4.39 6.84 -6.42
N LEU A 44 -3.96 7.55 -7.46
CA LEU A 44 -4.13 7.11 -8.85
C LEU A 44 -3.49 5.74 -9.09
N ALA A 45 -2.28 5.51 -8.57
CA ALA A 45 -1.59 4.22 -8.68
C ALA A 45 -2.39 3.09 -7.99
N LEU A 46 -2.90 3.30 -6.78
CA LEU A 46 -3.74 2.33 -6.08
C LEU A 46 -5.07 2.09 -6.81
N ARG A 47 -5.69 3.13 -7.37
CA ARG A 47 -6.91 3.00 -8.19
C ARG A 47 -6.65 2.16 -9.44
N LEU A 48 -5.55 2.41 -10.16
CA LEU A 48 -5.13 1.61 -11.31
C LEU A 48 -4.81 0.16 -10.93
N LEU A 49 -4.34 -0.09 -9.70
CA LEU A 49 -4.17 -1.43 -9.15
C LEU A 49 -5.49 -2.13 -8.84
N GLY A 50 -6.62 -1.43 -8.80
CA GLY A 50 -7.95 -1.95 -8.50
C GLY A 50 -8.35 -1.86 -7.03
N PHE A 51 -7.76 -0.94 -6.26
CA PHE A 51 -8.29 -0.59 -4.94
C PHE A 51 -9.55 0.27 -5.12
N GLU A 52 -10.66 -0.12 -4.51
CA GLU A 52 -11.97 0.55 -4.66
C GLU A 52 -12.45 1.22 -3.36
N GLY A 53 -11.89 0.83 -2.22
CA GLY A 53 -12.26 1.34 -0.90
C GLY A 53 -11.71 2.76 -0.61
N PRO A 54 -11.84 3.23 0.63
CA PRO A 54 -11.44 4.56 1.04
C PRO A 54 -9.91 4.74 0.96
N ILE A 55 -9.49 5.81 0.29
CA ILE A 55 -8.08 6.22 0.19
C ILE A 55 -8.03 7.74 0.34
N LYS A 56 -7.19 8.27 1.25
CA LYS A 56 -7.03 9.72 1.49
C LYS A 56 -5.54 10.11 1.42
N PRO A 57 -5.20 11.26 0.82
CA PRO A 57 -3.83 11.75 0.80
C PRO A 57 -3.51 12.48 2.11
N ILE A 58 -2.25 12.40 2.55
CA ILE A 58 -1.72 13.15 3.69
C ILE A 58 -1.36 14.57 3.28
N LYS A 59 -0.71 14.75 2.12
CA LYS A 59 -0.37 16.07 1.59
C LYS A 59 -1.62 16.84 1.18
N GLY A 60 -1.62 18.15 1.44
CA GLY A 60 -2.71 19.06 1.06
C GLY A 60 -3.77 19.26 2.14
N LYS A 61 -3.62 18.65 3.32
CA LYS A 61 -4.42 18.94 4.52
C LYS A 61 -3.50 19.25 5.70
N ARG A 62 -3.99 20.02 6.67
CA ARG A 62 -3.30 20.14 7.95
C ARG A 62 -3.50 18.82 8.70
N LEU A 63 -2.45 18.38 9.39
CA LEU A 63 -2.47 17.11 10.09
C LEU A 63 -3.62 16.98 11.11
N PRO A 64 -3.95 18.00 11.95
CA PRO A 64 -5.08 17.91 12.87
C PRO A 64 -6.42 17.65 12.14
N ASP A 65 -6.72 18.43 11.11
CA ASP A 65 -7.95 18.28 10.31
C ASP A 65 -8.08 16.87 9.71
N LEU A 66 -6.96 16.31 9.23
CA LEU A 66 -6.93 14.93 8.71
C LEU A 66 -7.21 13.91 9.82
N ILE A 67 -6.62 14.09 11.01
CA ILE A 67 -6.85 13.19 12.14
C ILE A 67 -8.32 13.24 12.57
N ASP A 68 -8.89 14.43 12.74
CA ASP A 68 -10.30 14.59 13.14
C ASP A 68 -11.25 13.88 12.16
N GLU A 69 -11.03 14.03 10.85
CA GLU A 69 -11.80 13.32 9.82
C GLU A 69 -11.66 11.79 9.92
N ILE A 70 -10.46 11.28 10.24
CA ILE A 70 -10.25 9.84 10.41
C ILE A 70 -11.01 9.32 11.63
N LEU A 71 -10.95 10.05 12.75
CA LEU A 71 -11.58 9.65 14.01
C LEU A 71 -13.11 9.54 13.92
N LEU A 72 -13.73 10.29 13.00
CA LEU A 72 -15.17 10.28 12.82
C LEU A 72 -15.68 9.08 12.01
N GLU A 73 -14.87 8.56 11.08
CA GLU A 73 -15.33 7.63 10.04
C GLU A 73 -14.64 6.26 10.08
N TYR A 74 -13.46 6.14 10.70
CA TYR A 74 -12.63 4.94 10.57
C TYR A 74 -12.08 4.47 11.91
N SER A 75 -11.91 3.16 12.04
CA SER A 75 -11.27 2.50 13.19
C SER A 75 -9.96 1.78 12.83
N ARG A 76 -9.70 1.59 11.53
CA ARG A 76 -8.54 0.87 10.99
C ARG A 76 -7.90 1.64 9.85
N VAL A 77 -6.59 1.83 9.91
CA VAL A 77 -5.83 2.61 8.93
C VAL A 77 -4.57 1.89 8.49
N LEU A 78 -4.32 1.84 7.18
CA LEU A 78 -3.03 1.50 6.60
C LEU A 78 -2.36 2.78 6.10
N ILE A 79 -1.13 3.02 6.53
CA ILE A 79 -0.34 4.18 6.07
C ILE A 79 0.72 3.70 5.07
N LEU A 80 0.65 4.20 3.84
CA LEU A 80 1.60 3.98 2.75
C LEU A 80 2.30 5.29 2.39
N SER A 81 3.43 5.55 3.04
CA SER A 81 4.37 6.62 2.70
C SER A 81 5.50 6.09 1.82
N ASP A 82 6.29 6.99 1.26
CA ASP A 82 7.54 6.64 0.58
C ASP A 82 8.49 5.84 1.50
N TRP A 83 9.35 5.02 0.90
CA TRP A 83 10.29 4.13 1.61
C TRP A 83 11.64 4.78 1.92
N ASP A 84 11.65 6.08 2.12
CA ASP A 84 12.81 6.86 2.54
C ASP A 84 12.74 7.26 4.03
N VAL A 85 13.69 8.10 4.45
CA VAL A 85 13.79 8.58 5.83
C VAL A 85 12.65 9.52 6.20
N GLU A 86 12.16 10.32 5.26
CA GLU A 86 11.10 11.30 5.48
C GLU A 86 9.74 10.62 5.60
N GLY A 87 9.44 9.70 4.68
CA GLY A 87 8.27 8.84 4.73
C GLY A 87 8.22 8.00 6.02
N GLU A 88 9.36 7.46 6.48
CA GLU A 88 9.40 6.74 7.76
C GLU A 88 9.12 7.65 8.97
N ARG A 89 9.61 8.89 8.97
CA ARG A 89 9.30 9.88 10.01
C ARG A 89 7.81 10.25 9.98
N LEU A 90 7.25 10.47 8.80
CA LEU A 90 5.84 10.79 8.60
C LEU A 90 4.94 9.66 9.11
N TYR A 91 5.23 8.43 8.69
CA TYR A 91 4.55 7.21 9.14
C TYR A 91 4.53 7.11 10.67
N LYS A 92 5.70 7.23 11.33
CA LYS A 92 5.78 7.14 12.80
C LYS A 92 4.98 8.23 13.50
N LYS A 93 5.03 9.46 12.99
CA LYS A 93 4.29 10.59 13.56
C LYS A 93 2.78 10.37 13.48
N ILE A 94 2.26 10.02 12.30
CA ILE A 94 0.83 9.80 12.10
C ILE A 94 0.37 8.57 12.87
N LYS A 95 1.15 7.49 12.85
CA LYS A 95 0.87 6.28 13.61
C LYS A 95 0.68 6.59 15.10
N PHE A 96 1.65 7.28 15.71
CA PHE A 96 1.59 7.63 17.12
C PHE A 96 0.32 8.42 17.47
N LEU A 97 -0.04 9.41 16.65
CA LEU A 97 -1.25 10.19 16.85
C LEU A 97 -2.51 9.31 16.75
N LEU A 98 -2.65 8.54 15.66
CA LEU A 98 -3.83 7.69 15.44
C LEU A 98 -4.01 6.66 16.57
N GLU A 99 -2.94 5.96 16.95
CA GLU A 99 -2.99 4.96 18.02
C GLU A 99 -3.29 5.60 19.39
N SER A 100 -2.83 6.84 19.64
CA SER A 100 -3.16 7.57 20.86
C SER A 100 -4.65 7.90 21.00
N TYR A 101 -5.39 7.90 19.89
CA TYR A 101 -6.84 8.06 19.84
C TYR A 101 -7.59 6.73 19.67
N GLY A 102 -6.90 5.58 19.79
CA GLY A 102 -7.51 4.26 19.70
C GLY A 102 -7.73 3.74 18.27
N ILE A 103 -7.22 4.43 17.25
CA ILE A 103 -7.28 3.95 15.86
C ILE A 103 -6.20 2.91 15.62
N LYS A 104 -6.60 1.75 15.09
CA LYS A 104 -5.67 0.66 14.80
C LYS A 104 -4.90 0.92 13.51
N VAL A 105 -3.58 1.03 13.59
CA VAL A 105 -2.72 1.11 12.41
C VAL A 105 -2.29 -0.30 11.98
N GLU A 106 -2.65 -0.69 10.75
CA GLU A 106 -2.41 -2.04 10.20
C GLU A 106 -0.99 -2.19 9.63
N ASP A 107 -0.01 -2.13 10.52
CA ASP A 107 1.43 -2.20 10.20
C ASP A 107 1.83 -3.44 9.40
N ARG A 108 1.12 -4.56 9.59
CA ARG A 108 1.42 -5.82 8.91
C ARG A 108 1.43 -5.65 7.40
N TYR A 109 0.48 -4.89 6.86
CA TYR A 109 0.36 -4.70 5.42
C TYR A 109 1.51 -3.84 4.89
N ARG A 110 1.85 -2.75 5.59
CA ARG A 110 3.01 -1.91 5.21
C ARG A 110 4.31 -2.71 5.23
N LYS A 111 4.52 -3.54 6.25
CA LYS A 111 5.72 -4.39 6.37
C LYS A 111 5.82 -5.41 5.25
N GLU A 112 4.70 -6.05 4.90
CA GLU A 112 4.65 -7.03 3.83
C GLU A 112 4.88 -6.37 2.46
N ILE A 113 4.24 -5.24 2.17
CA ILE A 113 4.52 -4.48 0.93
C ILE A 113 6.02 -4.11 0.87
N LYS A 114 6.61 -3.66 1.98
CA LYS A 114 8.05 -3.36 2.05
C LYS A 114 8.92 -4.59 1.81
N SER A 115 8.60 -5.74 2.41
CA SER A 115 9.43 -6.94 2.26
C SER A 115 9.41 -7.45 0.81
N PHE A 116 8.30 -7.26 0.11
CA PHE A 116 8.15 -7.66 -1.28
C PHE A 116 8.72 -6.67 -2.28
N ALA A 117 8.40 -5.39 -2.11
CA ALA A 117 8.60 -4.35 -3.12
C ALA A 117 9.87 -3.54 -2.91
N LYS A 118 10.44 -3.42 -1.70
CA LYS A 118 11.53 -2.45 -1.41
C LYS A 118 12.80 -2.64 -2.26
N LYS A 119 13.05 -3.84 -2.80
CA LYS A 119 14.20 -4.08 -3.71
C LYS A 119 13.99 -3.47 -5.09
N ASP A 120 12.73 -3.36 -5.54
CA ASP A 120 12.36 -3.03 -6.91
C ASP A 120 11.54 -1.73 -7.00
N VAL A 121 11.02 -1.24 -5.88
CA VAL A 121 10.03 -0.16 -5.78
C VAL A 121 10.38 0.78 -4.64
N LYS A 122 10.36 2.09 -4.92
CA LYS A 122 10.73 3.17 -3.97
C LYS A 122 9.53 3.89 -3.36
N ASP A 123 8.37 3.81 -4.00
CA ASP A 123 7.15 4.56 -3.69
C ASP A 123 5.88 3.77 -4.06
N VAL A 124 4.71 4.29 -3.65
CA VAL A 124 3.41 3.66 -3.97
C VAL A 124 3.12 3.70 -5.48
N GLU A 125 3.59 4.73 -6.19
CA GLU A 125 3.46 4.82 -7.65
C GLU A 125 4.10 3.63 -8.37
N GLY A 126 5.33 3.28 -8.01
CA GLY A 126 6.05 2.16 -8.58
C GLY A 126 5.44 0.79 -8.21
N LEU A 127 4.63 0.71 -7.14
CA LEU A 127 3.95 -0.52 -6.75
C LEU A 127 2.98 -0.96 -7.85
N TYR A 128 2.31 0.01 -8.50
CA TYR A 128 1.43 -0.28 -9.64
C TYR A 128 2.19 -0.97 -10.77
N VAL A 129 3.32 -0.39 -11.19
CA VAL A 129 4.15 -0.91 -12.27
C VAL A 129 4.68 -2.29 -11.92
N TYR A 130 5.13 -2.49 -10.69
CA TYR A 130 5.69 -3.75 -10.22
C TYR A 130 4.67 -4.89 -10.23
N VAL A 131 3.51 -4.69 -9.59
CA VAL A 131 2.47 -5.73 -9.50
C VAL A 131 1.89 -6.05 -10.89
N SER A 132 1.70 -5.04 -11.74
CA SER A 132 1.25 -5.26 -13.12
C SER A 132 2.26 -6.10 -13.90
N GLY A 133 3.55 -5.79 -13.76
CA GLY A 133 4.64 -6.57 -14.36
C GLY A 133 4.69 -8.01 -13.86
N LEU A 134 4.49 -8.25 -12.55
CA LEU A 134 4.40 -9.60 -11.99
C LEU A 134 3.22 -10.37 -12.59
N LYS A 135 2.01 -9.78 -12.61
CA LYS A 135 0.81 -10.41 -13.19
C LYS A 135 1.03 -10.81 -14.65
N SER A 136 1.67 -9.96 -15.46
CA SER A 136 1.99 -10.30 -16.85
C SER A 136 3.03 -11.42 -16.98
N LYS A 137 4.06 -11.45 -16.12
CA LYS A 137 5.08 -12.49 -16.16
C LYS A 137 4.54 -13.83 -15.70
N THR A 138 3.75 -13.90 -14.63
CA THR A 138 3.16 -15.16 -14.15
C THR A 138 2.25 -15.78 -15.22
N ARG A 139 1.41 -14.99 -15.89
CA ARG A 139 0.55 -15.47 -17.00
C ARG A 139 1.34 -16.04 -18.18
N ALA A 140 2.55 -15.53 -18.45
CA ALA A 140 3.41 -16.01 -19.53
C ALA A 140 4.26 -17.25 -19.15
N ASN A 141 4.20 -17.70 -17.89
CA ASN A 141 4.90 -18.89 -17.41
C ASN A 141 4.02 -20.15 -17.33
N ILE A 142 2.70 -19.98 -17.49
CA ILE A 142 1.69 -21.05 -17.65
C ILE A 142 1.62 -21.40 -19.14
#